data_AF-A0A017RRI2-F1
#
_entry.id   AF-A0A017RRI2-F1
#
_cell.length_a   1.000
_cell.length_b   1.000
_cell.length_c   1.000
_cell.angle_alpha   90.00
_cell.angle_beta   90.00
_cell.angle_gamma   90.00
#
_symmetry.space_group_name_H-M   'P 1'
#
loop_
_entity.id
_entity.type
_entity.pdbx_description
1 polymer ?
#
loop_
_entity_poly.entity_id
_entity_poly.type
_entity_poly.pdbx_seq_one_letter_code
_entity_poly.pdbx_strand_id
1 'polypeptide(L)' 'MDQIDVKLFGAPRVLCNGRNIVFPFKKAEALFYYLVVNKQATRDELVSLLWDEIDEETAKKI' A
#
# COMPACT_ATOMS: atom_id res chain seq x y z
N MET A 1 10.63 12.60 -18.63
CA MET A 1 9.64 11.62 -18.13
C MET A 1 10.21 11.07 -16.86
N ASP A 2 9.53 11.27 -15.73
CA ASP A 2 9.98 10.72 -14.44
C ASP A 2 9.67 9.22 -14.40
N GLN A 3 10.65 8.41 -14.00
CA GLN A 3 10.51 6.97 -13.85
C GLN A 3 10.17 6.61 -12.41
N ILE A 4 9.11 5.83 -12.23
CA ILE A 4 8.69 5.31 -10.94
C ILE A 4 8.96 3.81 -10.90
N ASP A 5 9.87 3.39 -10.03
CA ASP A 5 10.18 1.97 -9.79
C ASP A 5 9.57 1.54 -8.47
N VAL A 6 8.76 0.47 -8.51
CA VAL A 6 8.05 -0.06 -7.35
C VAL A 6 8.54 -1.46 -7.06
N LYS A 7 9.15 -1.65 -5.89
CA LYS A 7 9.54 -2.97 -5.40
C LYS A 7 8.47 -3.48 -4.45
N LEU A 8 7.81 -4.58 -4.83
CA LEU A 8 6.75 -5.21 -4.04
C LEU A 8 7.22 -6.46 -3.29
N PHE A 9 8.21 -7.18 -3.83
CA PHE A 9 8.71 -8.41 -3.20
C PHE A 9 9.83 -8.12 -2.19
N GLY A 10 9.66 -8.63 -0.96
CA GLY A 10 10.55 -8.38 0.16
C GLY A 10 10.16 -7.10 0.91
N ALA A 11 11.14 -6.26 1.26
CA ALA A 11 10.85 -4.95 1.86
C ALA A 11 10.33 -4.00 0.77
N PRO A 12 9.05 -3.58 0.83
CA PRO A 12 8.46 -2.78 -0.22
C PRO A 12 9.07 -1.37 -0.23
N ARG A 13 9.33 -0.84 -1.44
CA ARG A 13 9.96 0.48 -1.65
C ARG A 13 9.49 1.11 -2.94
N VAL A 14 9.40 2.44 -2.95
CA VAL A 14 9.11 3.24 -4.15
C VAL A 14 10.28 4.14 -4.44
N LEU A 15 10.74 4.16 -5.68
CA LEU A 15 11.79 5.05 -6.15
C LEU A 15 11.26 5.94 -7.26
N CYS A 16 11.57 7.23 -7.18
CA CYS A 16 11.35 8.20 -8.26
C CYS A 16 12.71 8.64 -8.77
N ASN A 17 13.03 8.32 -10.03
CA ASN A 17 14.33 8.60 -10.65
C ASN A 17 15.51 8.14 -9.77
N GLY A 18 15.40 6.93 -9.20
CA GLY A 18 16.42 6.36 -8.31
C GLY A 18 16.44 6.90 -6.87
N ARG A 19 15.55 7.84 -6.50
CA ARG A 19 15.44 8.36 -5.12
C ARG A 19 14.28 7.68 -4.40
N ASN A 20 14.54 7.16 -3.19
CA ASN A 20 13.48 6.58 -2.37
C ASN A 20 12.42 7.64 -2.01
N ILE A 21 11.17 7.30 -2.27
CA ILE A 21 9.99 8.04 -1.81
C ILE A 21 9.54 7.41 -0.51
N VAL A 22 9.41 8.23 0.54
CA VAL A 22 8.82 7.84 1.81
C VAL A 22 7.43 8.44 1.88
N PHE A 23 6.43 7.59 2.09
CA PHE A 23 5.07 8.06 2.27
C PHE A 23 4.91 8.64 3.68
N PRO A 24 4.17 9.77 3.83
CA PRO A 24 3.95 10.38 5.14
C PRO A 24 3.06 9.51 6.05
N PHE A 25 2.25 8.61 5.47
CA PHE A 25 1.34 7.72 6.19
C PHE A 25 1.41 6.30 5.64
N LYS A 26 1.43 5.31 6.53
CA LYS A 26 1.40 3.89 6.15
C LYS A 26 0.16 3.51 5.32
N LYS A 27 -0.99 4.14 5.60
CA LYS A 27 -2.22 3.91 4.82
C LYS A 27 -2.11 4.44 3.39
N ALA A 28 -1.42 5.56 3.19
CA ALA A 28 -1.18 6.10 1.85
C ALA A 28 -0.22 5.20 1.05
N GLU A 29 0.79 4.64 1.72
CA GLU A 29 1.70 3.66 1.14
C GLU A 29 0.96 2.36 0.73
N ALA A 30 0.14 1.81 1.61
CA ALA A 30 -0.67 0.63 1.32
C ALA A 30 -1.65 0.87 0.17
N LEU A 31 -2.34 2.02 0.16
CA LEU A 31 -3.19 2.45 -0.95
C LEU A 31 -2.42 2.48 -2.28
N PHE A 32 -1.24 3.09 -2.27
CA PHE A 32 -0.39 3.17 -3.46
C PHE A 32 -0.01 1.78 -3.98
N TYR A 33 0.46 0.88 -3.12
CA TYR A 33 0.80 -0.49 -3.52
C TYR A 33 -0.40 -1.26 -4.05
N TYR A 34 -1.56 -1.10 -3.42
CA TYR A 34 -2.79 -1.73 -3.90
C TYR A 34 -3.12 -1.31 -5.33
N LEU A 35 -3.04 0.00 -5.62
CA LEU A 35 -3.31 0.54 -6.94
C LEU A 35 -2.25 0.16 -7.97
N VAL A 36 -0.98 0.03 -7.59
CA VAL A 36 0.09 -0.44 -8.49
C VAL A 36 -0.21 -1.85 -9.02
N VAL A 37 -0.74 -2.72 -8.15
CA VAL A 37 -1.09 -4.11 -8.48
C VAL A 37 -2.43 -4.20 -9.19
N ASN A 38 -3.49 -3.65 -8.59
CA ASN A 38 -4.88 -3.82 -9.06
C ASN A 38 -5.27 -2.85 -10.18
N LYS A 39 -4.50 -1.78 -10.41
CA LYS A 39 -4.74 -0.68 -11.38
C LYS A 39 -5.96 0.19 -11.11
N GLN A 40 -7.06 -0.42 -10.65
CA GLN A 40 -8.32 0.24 -10.33
C GLN A 40 -8.90 -0.42 -9.09
N ALA A 41 -9.62 0.37 -8.29
CA ALA A 41 -10.30 -0.08 -7.09
C ALA A 41 -11.48 0.85 -6.82
N THR A 42 -12.53 0.35 -6.20
CA THR A 42 -13.63 1.21 -5.76
C THR A 42 -13.29 1.90 -4.44
N ARG A 43 -13.90 3.06 -4.18
CA ARG A 43 -13.66 3.78 -2.92
C ARG A 43 -14.07 2.92 -1.72
N ASP A 44 -15.22 2.27 -1.77
CA ASP A 44 -15.74 1.44 -0.67
C ASP A 44 -14.82 0.25 -0.37
N GLU A 45 -14.29 -0.41 -1.40
CA GLU A 45 -13.28 -1.47 -1.27
C GLU A 45 -11.99 -0.96 -0.62
N LEU A 46 -11.48 0.20 -1.04
CA LEU A 46 -10.27 0.78 -0.43
C LEU A 46 -10.49 1.21 1.02
N VAL A 47 -11.69 1.72 1.34
CA VAL A 47 -12.06 2.09 2.70
C VAL A 47 -12.16 0.85 3.58
N SER A 48 -12.82 -0.21 3.15
CA SER A 48 -12.86 -1.49 3.88
C SER A 48 -11.45 -2.08 4.05
N LEU A 49 -10.64 -2.15 3.00
CA LEU A 49 -9.29 -2.73 3.09
C LEU A 49 -8.34 -1.99 4.05
N LEU A 50 -8.40 -0.65 4.06
CA LEU A 50 -7.43 0.19 4.78
C LEU A 50 -7.95 0.74 6.11
N TRP A 51 -9.27 0.74 6.31
CA TRP A 51 -9.95 1.31 7.47
C TRP A 51 -11.05 0.42 8.04
N ASP A 52 -11.29 -0.81 7.58
CA ASP A 52 -12.01 -1.74 8.45
C ASP A 52 -11.21 -1.88 9.73
N GLU A 53 -11.89 -1.64 10.84
CA GLU A 53 -11.47 -2.18 12.13
C GLU A 53 -11.49 -3.69 11.94
N ILE A 54 -10.32 -4.29 11.69
CA ILE A 54 -10.11 -5.71 11.91
C ILE A 54 -10.16 -5.92 13.42
N ASP A 55 -11.35 -5.72 13.99
CA ASP A 55 -11.71 -6.24 15.28
C ASP A 55 -12.22 -7.66 15.04
N GLU A 56 -11.76 -8.56 15.91
CA GLU A 56 -12.25 -9.94 16.06
C GLU A 56 -11.83 -10.99 15.01
N GLU A 57 -10.57 -11.47 15.07
CA GLU A 57 -10.26 -12.91 15.28
C GLU A 57 -8.79 -13.28 15.14
N THR A 58 -7.96 -12.58 14.36
CA THR A 58 -6.59 -13.05 14.03
C THR A 58 -5.46 -12.50 14.93
N ALA A 59 -5.80 -11.82 16.03
CA ALA A 59 -4.84 -11.50 17.10
C ALA A 59 -4.64 -12.67 18.10
N LYS A 60 -5.38 -13.77 17.96
CA LYS A 60 -5.18 -15.01 18.73
C LYS A 60 -4.41 -16.07 17.93
N LYS A 61 -3.16 -15.78 17.59
CA LYS A 61 -2.12 -16.81 17.38
C LYS A 61 -0.76 -16.17 17.63
N ILE A 62 -0.51 -15.92 18.92
CA ILE A 62 0.83 -16.01 19.51
C ILE A 62 1.00 -17.47 19.92
#